data_AF-E0IBV0-F1
#
_entry.id   AF-E0IBV0-F1
#
_cell.length_a   1.000
_cell.length_b   1.000
_cell.length_c   1.000
_cell.angle_alpha   90.00
_cell.angle_beta   90.00
_cell.angle_gamma   90.00
#
_symmetry.space_group_name_H-M   'P 1'
#
loop_
_entity.id
_entity.type
_entity.pdbx_description
1 polymer ?
#
loop_
_entity_poly.entity_id
_entity_poly.type
_entity_poly.pdbx_seq_one_letter_code
_entity_poly.pdbx_strand_id
1 'polypeptide(L)' 'MANYLAQRIIDGAYTYDYVASKRPDLLPGIDAYLTDKGQADLITSGSA' A
#
# COMPACT_ATOMS: atom_id res chain seq x y z
N MET A 1 11.42 3.74 -2.32
CA MET A 1 10.18 4.26 -2.92
C MET A 1 8.94 3.53 -2.43
N ALA A 2 8.93 2.18 -2.37
CA ALA A 2 7.81 1.41 -1.81
C ALA A 2 7.41 1.88 -0.40
N ASN A 3 8.35 1.99 0.54
CA ASN A 3 8.10 2.45 1.91
C ASN A 3 7.46 3.86 1.98
N TYR A 4 7.86 4.76 1.08
CA TYR A 4 7.30 6.10 1.01
C TYR A 4 5.83 6.07 0.56
N LEU A 5 5.52 5.27 -0.46
CA LEU A 5 4.14 5.11 -0.92
C LEU A 5 3.29 4.37 0.12
N ALA A 6 3.84 3.35 0.77
CA ALA A 6 3.19 2.67 1.88
C ALA A 6 2.88 3.63 3.03
N GLN A 7 3.82 4.52 3.39
CA GLN A 7 3.56 5.56 4.38
C GLN A 7 2.44 6.51 3.94
N ARG A 8 2.38 6.89 2.65
CA ARG A 8 1.27 7.69 2.11
C ARG A 8 -0.08 7.00 2.16
N ILE A 9 -0.10 5.66 2.07
CA ILE A 9 -1.32 4.87 2.27
C ILE A 9 -1.75 4.91 3.74
N ILE A 10 -0.80 4.75 4.67
CA ILE A 10 -1.06 4.88 6.12
C ILE A 10 -1.56 6.28 6.47
N ASP A 11 -0.97 7.31 5.87
CA ASP A 11 -1.37 8.71 6.08
C ASP A 11 -2.71 9.05 5.40
N GLY A 12 -3.33 8.12 4.66
CA GLY A 12 -4.59 8.31 3.93
C GLY A 12 -4.49 9.22 2.70
N ALA A 13 -3.27 9.60 2.29
CA ALA A 13 -3.04 10.44 1.12
C ALA A 13 -3.27 9.69 -0.20
N TYR A 14 -3.05 8.37 -0.19
CA TYR A 14 -3.35 7.47 -1.32
C TYR A 14 -4.07 6.22 -0.83
N THR A 15 -4.88 5.61 -1.69
CA THR A 15 -5.41 4.26 -1.45
C THR A 15 -4.46 3.21 -2.00
N TYR A 16 -4.51 2.01 -1.43
CA TYR A 16 -3.74 0.88 -1.92
C TYR A 16 -4.05 0.58 -3.39
N ASP A 17 -5.33 0.56 -3.78
CA ASP A 17 -5.78 0.41 -5.18
C ASP A 17 -5.22 1.48 -6.12
N TYR A 18 -5.16 2.74 -5.68
CA TYR A 18 -4.59 3.81 -6.49
C TYR A 18 -3.12 3.55 -6.76
N VAL A 19 -2.35 3.19 -5.72
CA VAL A 19 -0.92 2.89 -5.87
C VAL A 19 -0.71 1.61 -6.69
N ALA A 20 -1.53 0.58 -6.50
CA ALA A 20 -1.52 -0.65 -7.28
C ALA A 20 -1.72 -0.38 -8.78
N SER A 21 -2.64 0.52 -9.13
CA SER A 21 -2.91 0.88 -10.53
C SER A 21 -1.77 1.67 -11.18
N LYS A 22 -1.02 2.45 -10.40
CA LYS A 22 0.05 3.33 -10.90
C LYS A 22 1.41 2.68 -10.89
N ARG A 23 1.69 1.89 -9.85
CA ARG A 23 3.00 1.33 -9.52
C ARG A 23 2.87 -0.11 -9.02
N PRO A 24 2.35 -1.03 -9.87
CA PRO A 24 2.26 -2.45 -9.52
C PRO A 24 3.64 -3.05 -9.23
N ASP A 25 4.70 -2.47 -9.81
CA ASP A 25 6.11 -2.83 -9.58
C ASP A 25 6.53 -2.67 -8.11
N LEU A 26 5.89 -1.79 -7.36
CA LEU A 26 6.24 -1.48 -5.97
C LEU A 26 5.37 -2.21 -4.95
N LEU A 27 4.31 -2.90 -5.37
CA LEU A 27 3.36 -3.57 -4.46
C LEU A 27 4.03 -4.56 -3.50
N PRO A 28 4.95 -5.45 -3.92
CA PRO A 28 5.57 -6.39 -2.99
C PRO A 28 6.30 -5.68 -1.83
N GLY A 29 6.91 -4.53 -2.11
CA GLY A 29 7.58 -3.73 -1.09
C GLY A 29 6.61 -2.92 -0.22
N ILE A 30 5.46 -2.51 -0.78
CA ILE A 30 4.40 -1.83 -0.04
C ILE A 30 3.72 -2.81 0.92
N ASP A 31 3.39 -4.02 0.45
CA ASP A 31 2.77 -5.09 1.23
C ASP A 31 3.64 -5.49 2.41
N ALA A 32 4.94 -5.70 2.16
CA ALA A 32 5.90 -6.02 3.21
C ALA A 32 5.96 -4.90 4.26
N TYR A 33 5.95 -3.63 3.84
CA TYR A 33 5.99 -2.49 4.76
C TYR A 33 4.70 -2.34 5.56
N LEU A 34 3.54 -2.45 4.91
CA LEU A 34 2.24 -2.38 5.59
C LEU A 34 2.09 -3.52 6.59
N THR A 35 2.51 -4.73 6.24
CA THR A 35 2.50 -5.90 7.14
C THR A 35 3.42 -5.70 8.33
N ASP A 36 4.66 -5.23 8.11
CA ASP A 36 5.63 -4.91 9.20
C ASP A 36 5.09 -3.86 10.17
N LYS A 37 4.30 -2.90 9.67
CA LYS A 37 3.67 -1.85 10.49
C LYS A 37 2.34 -2.27 11.14
N GLY A 38 1.90 -3.51 10.96
CA GLY A 38 0.60 -3.97 11.45
C GLY A 38 -0.59 -3.27 10.78
N GLN A 39 -0.39 -2.77 9.56
CA GLN A 39 -1.36 -2.08 8.71
C GLN A 39 -1.76 -2.95 7.51
N ALA A 40 -1.70 -4.29 7.66
CA ALA A 40 -2.08 -5.23 6.62
C ALA A 40 -3.55 -5.05 6.19
N ASP A 41 -4.41 -4.51 7.06
CA ASP A 41 -5.81 -4.18 6.76
C ASP A 41 -5.96 -3.12 5.64
N LEU A 42 -4.93 -2.32 5.39
CA LEU A 42 -4.91 -1.34 4.30
C LEU A 42 -4.61 -1.97 2.93
N ILE A 43 -4.18 -3.24 2.90
CA ILE A 43 -3.93 -3.99 1.66
C ILE A 43 -5.27 -4.44 1.10
N THR A 44 -5.98 -3.51 0.47
CA THR A 44 -7.27 -3.77 -0.15
C THR A 44 -7.05 -4.29 -1.57
N SER A 45 -7.08 -5.60 -1.73
CA SER A 45 -7.43 -6.17 -3.04
C SER A 45 -8.95 -6.10 -3.17
N GLY A 46 -9.46 -4.96 -3.66
CA GLY A 46 -10.88 -4.71 -3.97
C GLY A 46 -11.90 -5.64 -3.31
N SER A 47 -12.29 -5.37 -2.06
CA SER A 47 -13.53 -5.91 -1.51
C SER A 47 -14.67 -4.98 -1.96
N ALA A 48 -15.23 -5.29 -3.12
CA ALA A 48 -16.57 -4.85 -3.52
C ALA A 48 -17.55 -6.00 -3.26
#